data_AF-A0A2K5HHS6-F1
#
_entry.id   AF-A0A2K5HHS6-F1
#
_cell.length_a   1.000
_cell.length_b   1.000
_cell.length_c   1.000
_cell.angle_alpha   90.00
_cell.angle_beta   90.00
_cell.angle_gamma   90.00
#
_symmetry.space_group_name_H-M   'P 1'
#
loop_
_entity.id
_entity.type
_entity.pdbx_description
1 polymer ?
#
loop_
_entity_poly.entity_id
_entity_poly.type
_entity_poly.pdbx_seq_one_letter_code
_entity_poly.pdbx_strand_id
1 'polypeptide(L)'
;SPVFPGLFEFCSRYTGASLQGATQLNNKICDIAINWAGGLHHAKKFEVPPSAFYLTDRVMTGNHFSGTGDTYEVGAESGHYYCLNVPLRDGTDDQSYKHLFQPVINQACGADSLGCDRWGCFNLSIRGHGECVEYIKSFNILLLVLGGGGYTVRNVACCWTNETSLLVEEAISEELPYSEYFEYFAPDFILHPDVSTHIENQNSRQYLDQIRQTIFENLKMLNHAPSVQIHDVPADLLTYDRTDEANAEERGPEENYSRPEAPNEFCDGDHDNDKESDVEI
;
A
#
# COMPACT_ATOMS: atom_id res chain seq x y z
N SER A 1 -2.98 -14.85 -1.68
CA SER A 1 -2.67 -14.50 -3.08
C SER A 1 -2.90 -15.69 -3.98
N PRO A 2 -4.01 -15.75 -4.75
CA PRO A 2 -4.27 -16.84 -5.70
C PRO A 2 -3.40 -16.72 -6.96
N VAL A 3 -3.17 -17.84 -7.64
CA VAL A 3 -2.57 -17.87 -8.99
C VAL A 3 -3.65 -17.57 -10.02
N PHE A 4 -3.38 -16.69 -10.99
CA PHE A 4 -4.28 -16.38 -12.09
C PHE A 4 -3.51 -16.12 -13.40
N PRO A 5 -4.13 -16.33 -14.58
CA PRO A 5 -3.50 -16.03 -15.87
C PRO A 5 -3.09 -14.56 -15.97
N GLY A 6 -1.83 -14.29 -16.34
CA GLY A 6 -1.30 -12.93 -16.43
C GLY A 6 -0.81 -12.33 -15.10
N LEU A 7 -0.69 -13.12 -14.02
CA LEU A 7 -0.16 -12.66 -12.73
C LEU A 7 1.18 -11.91 -12.86
N PHE A 8 2.13 -12.45 -13.61
CA PHE A 8 3.44 -11.79 -13.81
C PHE A 8 3.31 -10.49 -14.59
N GLU A 9 2.46 -10.45 -15.62
CA GLU A 9 2.20 -9.24 -16.40
C GLU A 9 1.55 -8.14 -15.54
N PHE A 10 0.58 -8.53 -14.71
CA PHE A 10 -0.03 -7.64 -13.73
C PHE A 10 1.02 -7.02 -12.79
N CYS A 11 1.92 -7.85 -12.23
CA CYS A 11 3.04 -7.40 -11.42
C CYS A 11 3.99 -6.45 -12.16
N SER A 12 4.41 -6.84 -13.37
CA SER A 12 5.31 -6.05 -14.20
C SER A 12 4.74 -4.67 -14.49
N ARG A 13 3.44 -4.57 -14.83
CA ARG A 13 2.77 -3.30 -15.14
C ARG A 13 2.75 -2.34 -13.95
N TYR A 14 2.27 -2.75 -12.76
CA TYR A 14 2.18 -1.82 -11.63
C TYR A 14 3.54 -1.45 -11.04
N THR A 15 4.51 -2.39 -11.05
CA THR A 15 5.88 -2.13 -10.58
C THR A 15 6.59 -1.19 -11.56
N GLY A 16 6.49 -1.46 -12.86
CA GLY A 16 7.13 -0.65 -13.91
C GLY A 16 6.68 0.80 -13.89
N ALA A 17 5.37 1.05 -13.79
CA ALA A 17 4.83 2.41 -13.70
C ALA A 17 5.32 3.16 -12.45
N SER A 18 5.42 2.48 -11.29
CA SER A 18 5.96 3.09 -10.06
C SER A 18 7.43 3.46 -10.21
N LEU A 19 8.24 2.56 -10.78
CA LEU A 19 9.66 2.80 -11.04
C LEU A 19 9.87 3.95 -12.04
N GLN A 20 9.05 4.00 -13.08
CA GLN A 20 9.09 5.10 -14.05
C GLN A 20 8.71 6.44 -13.41
N GLY A 21 7.67 6.48 -12.57
CA GLY A 21 7.30 7.67 -11.81
C GLY A 21 8.44 8.18 -10.93
N ALA A 22 9.08 7.29 -10.17
CA ALA A 22 10.26 7.64 -9.38
C ALA A 22 11.41 8.17 -10.25
N THR A 23 11.66 7.54 -11.41
CA THR A 23 12.69 7.99 -12.36
C THR A 23 12.38 9.39 -12.91
N GLN A 24 11.12 9.69 -13.20
CA GLN A 24 10.70 11.02 -13.68
C GLN A 24 10.87 12.10 -12.60
N LEU A 25 10.53 11.81 -11.35
CA LEU A 25 10.76 12.71 -10.21
C LEU A 25 12.26 12.97 -10.02
N ASN A 26 13.08 11.91 -10.05
CA ASN A 26 14.53 12.02 -9.91
C ASN A 26 15.16 12.89 -11.00
N ASN A 27 14.68 12.75 -12.23
CA ASN A 27 15.13 13.52 -13.39
C ASN A 27 14.45 14.89 -13.52
N LYS A 28 13.62 15.29 -12.56
CA LYS A 28 12.90 16.57 -12.54
C LYS A 28 12.04 16.79 -13.79
N ILE A 29 11.48 15.72 -14.32
CA ILE A 29 10.55 15.75 -15.46
C ILE A 29 9.15 16.17 -15.00
N CYS A 30 8.79 15.82 -13.76
CA CYS A 30 7.57 16.22 -13.09
C CYS A 30 7.82 16.47 -11.60
N ASP A 31 6.93 17.24 -10.97
CA ASP A 31 6.92 17.44 -9.51
C ASP A 31 6.01 16.41 -8.80
N ILE A 32 5.00 15.91 -9.52
CA ILE A 32 4.05 14.91 -9.06
C ILE A 32 3.97 13.80 -10.10
N ALA A 33 4.14 12.55 -9.69
CA ALA A 33 3.91 11.36 -10.50
C ALA A 33 2.79 10.53 -9.88
N ILE A 34 1.82 10.08 -10.68
CA ILE A 34 0.64 9.34 -10.21
C ILE A 34 0.62 7.93 -10.83
N ASN A 35 0.50 6.90 -10.00
CA ASN A 35 0.28 5.53 -10.43
C ASN A 35 -0.73 4.80 -9.52
N TRP A 36 -2.01 4.89 -9.88
CA TRP A 36 -3.10 4.23 -9.15
C TRP A 36 -3.03 2.69 -9.14
N ALA A 37 -2.31 2.08 -10.09
CA ALA A 37 -2.14 0.62 -10.11
C ALA A 37 -1.13 0.12 -9.05
N GLY A 38 -0.28 1.00 -8.52
CA GLY A 38 0.75 0.66 -7.53
C GLY A 38 0.20 0.57 -6.10
N GLY A 39 1.10 0.68 -5.12
CA GLY A 39 0.72 0.75 -3.70
C GLY A 39 0.45 -0.60 -3.01
N LEU A 40 0.87 -1.73 -3.61
CA LEU A 40 0.75 -3.07 -3.01
C LEU A 40 1.78 -3.27 -1.87
N HIS A 41 1.53 -2.65 -0.71
CA HIS A 41 2.51 -2.55 0.38
C HIS A 41 2.68 -3.80 1.27
N HIS A 42 1.87 -4.85 1.10
CA HIS A 42 1.93 -6.05 1.92
C HIS A 42 2.91 -7.11 1.38
N ALA A 43 3.46 -6.89 0.18
CA ALA A 43 4.46 -7.79 -0.39
C ALA A 43 5.75 -7.74 0.46
N LYS A 44 6.28 -8.91 0.81
CA LYS A 44 7.49 -9.04 1.64
C LYS A 44 8.58 -9.79 0.88
N LYS A 45 9.85 -9.44 1.14
CA LYS A 45 11.02 -10.20 0.67
C LYS A 45 11.20 -11.50 1.46
N PHE A 46 10.99 -11.45 2.78
CA PHE A 46 11.05 -12.55 3.75
C PHE A 46 10.01 -12.31 4.86
N GLU A 47 9.69 -13.31 5.70
CA GLU A 47 8.67 -13.19 6.76
C GLU A 47 8.97 -12.08 7.80
N VAL A 48 10.26 -11.73 7.98
CA VAL A 48 10.78 -10.71 8.92
C VAL A 48 11.83 -9.87 8.18
N PRO A 49 11.91 -8.52 8.31
CA PRO A 49 11.21 -7.60 9.23
C PRO A 49 9.85 -7.03 8.74
N PRO A 50 9.11 -6.28 9.59
CA PRO A 50 7.78 -5.73 9.28
C PRO A 50 7.73 -4.81 8.06
N SER A 51 8.82 -4.07 7.80
CA SER A 51 8.98 -3.20 6.63
C SER A 51 10.35 -3.38 6.00
N ALA A 52 10.46 -3.15 4.68
CA ALA A 52 11.73 -3.24 3.96
C ALA A 52 12.81 -2.27 4.47
N PHE A 53 12.39 -1.21 5.18
CA PHE A 53 13.26 -0.13 5.65
C PHE A 53 13.43 -0.09 7.17
N TYR A 54 13.05 -1.17 7.88
CA TYR A 54 13.00 -1.22 9.34
C TYR A 54 14.35 -0.93 10.04
N LEU A 55 15.47 -1.10 9.34
CA LEU A 55 16.82 -0.94 9.87
C LEU A 55 17.55 0.34 9.42
N THR A 56 16.91 1.22 8.62
CA THR A 56 17.57 2.41 8.05
C THR A 56 16.88 3.71 8.45
N ASP A 57 17.68 4.76 8.66
CA ASP A 57 17.26 6.14 8.88
C ASP A 57 17.00 6.92 7.58
N ARG A 58 17.32 6.34 6.42
CA ARG A 58 17.18 7.02 5.12
C ARG A 58 15.75 7.11 4.62
N VAL A 59 14.86 6.27 5.14
CA VAL A 59 13.46 6.19 4.76
C VAL A 59 12.63 6.17 6.03
N MET A 60 11.75 7.14 6.19
CA MET A 60 10.74 7.12 7.24
C MET A 60 9.46 6.48 6.72
N THR A 61 8.94 5.47 7.42
CA THR A 61 7.67 4.82 7.07
C THR A 61 6.59 5.21 8.07
N GLY A 62 5.46 5.71 7.59
CA GLY A 62 4.26 5.91 8.41
C GLY A 62 3.18 4.90 8.02
N ASN A 63 2.58 4.23 9.01
CA ASN A 63 1.50 3.29 8.78
C ASN A 63 0.29 3.59 9.67
N HIS A 64 -0.90 3.50 9.09
CA HIS A 64 -2.18 3.67 9.79
C HIS A 64 -3.05 2.48 9.38
N PHE A 65 -3.07 1.43 10.20
CA PHE A 65 -3.92 0.26 9.98
C PHE A 65 -4.75 -0.04 11.20
N SER A 66 -5.98 -0.47 10.94
CA SER A 66 -6.80 -1.15 11.95
C SER A 66 -6.20 -2.53 12.25
N GLY A 67 -5.65 -2.70 13.46
CA GLY A 67 -5.32 -4.02 14.00
C GLY A 67 -3.90 -4.55 13.72
N THR A 68 -3.02 -3.81 13.05
CA THR A 68 -1.58 -4.15 12.94
C THR A 68 -0.70 -2.90 13.03
N GLY A 69 0.50 -3.02 13.59
CA GLY A 69 1.42 -1.90 13.84
C GLY A 69 1.14 -1.19 15.16
N ASP A 70 1.82 -1.63 16.23
CA ASP A 70 1.76 -0.93 17.52
C ASP A 70 2.59 0.36 17.47
N THR A 71 2.18 1.37 18.25
CA THR A 71 2.96 2.58 18.54
C THR A 71 4.39 2.31 19.00
N TYR A 72 4.67 1.13 19.56
CA TYR A 72 6.01 0.73 20.01
C TYR A 72 6.88 0.12 18.91
N GLU A 73 6.33 -0.21 17.74
CA GLU A 73 7.10 -0.69 16.60
C GLU A 73 7.80 0.48 15.88
N VAL A 74 8.85 1.00 16.50
CA VAL A 74 9.52 2.24 16.06
C VAL A 74 10.70 2.05 15.11
N GLY A 75 10.95 0.83 14.65
CA GLY A 75 12.14 0.48 13.86
C GLY A 75 13.28 -0.03 14.75
N ALA A 76 14.36 -0.49 14.13
CA ALA A 76 15.53 -1.01 14.85
C ALA A 76 16.84 -0.50 14.24
N GLU A 77 17.93 -0.66 15.01
CA GLU A 77 19.27 -0.21 14.62
C GLU A 77 19.28 1.26 14.18
N SER A 78 19.78 1.57 12.99
CA SER A 78 19.81 2.93 12.47
C SER A 78 18.41 3.47 12.18
N GLY A 79 17.44 2.59 11.88
CA GLY A 79 16.05 2.96 11.63
C GLY A 79 15.20 3.16 12.89
N HIS A 80 15.80 3.10 14.08
CA HIS A 80 15.07 3.35 15.33
C HIS A 80 14.50 4.78 15.35
N TYR A 81 13.18 4.90 15.58
CA TYR A 81 12.32 6.09 15.44
C TYR A 81 11.96 6.53 14.01
N TYR A 82 12.42 5.82 12.97
CA TYR A 82 12.05 6.10 11.56
C TYR A 82 10.87 5.24 11.08
N CYS A 83 10.29 4.40 11.95
CA CYS A 83 9.00 3.78 11.72
C CYS A 83 7.96 4.40 12.67
N LEU A 84 6.91 4.99 12.12
CA LEU A 84 5.80 5.57 12.88
C LEU A 84 4.53 4.79 12.57
N ASN A 85 3.90 4.25 13.62
CA ASN A 85 2.63 3.58 13.50
C ASN A 85 1.56 4.34 14.28
N VAL A 86 0.40 4.45 13.66
CA VAL A 86 -0.77 5.12 14.20
C VAL A 86 -1.91 4.11 14.27
N PRO A 87 -2.03 3.38 15.38
CA PRO A 87 -3.13 2.43 15.53
C PRO A 87 -4.42 3.21 15.74
N LEU A 88 -5.38 2.96 14.86
CA LEU A 88 -6.74 3.50 14.96
C LEU A 88 -7.73 2.36 15.13
N ARG A 89 -8.84 2.64 15.80
CA ARG A 89 -9.96 1.72 15.97
C ARG A 89 -11.02 1.98 14.91
N ASP A 90 -11.98 1.07 14.85
CA ASP A 90 -13.10 1.10 13.93
C ASP A 90 -13.90 2.43 14.02
N GLY A 91 -14.48 2.81 12.89
CA GLY A 91 -15.37 3.97 12.79
C GLY A 91 -14.67 5.32 12.85
N THR A 92 -13.34 5.38 12.64
CA THR A 92 -12.63 6.67 12.55
C THR A 92 -13.27 7.56 11.48
N ASP A 93 -13.73 8.74 11.89
CA ASP A 93 -14.35 9.75 11.02
C ASP A 93 -13.32 10.78 10.50
N ASP A 94 -13.75 11.58 9.51
CA ASP A 94 -12.92 12.61 8.87
C ASP A 94 -12.28 13.57 9.87
N GLN A 95 -13.01 14.02 10.89
CA GLN A 95 -12.52 14.99 11.86
C GLN A 95 -11.44 14.40 12.77
N SER A 96 -11.68 13.18 13.26
CA SER A 96 -10.73 12.43 14.08
C SER A 96 -9.46 12.12 13.31
N TYR A 97 -9.61 11.69 12.06
CA TYR A 97 -8.51 11.37 11.16
C TYR A 97 -7.69 12.62 10.85
N LYS A 98 -8.33 13.72 10.42
CA LYS A 98 -7.68 15.01 10.16
C LYS A 98 -6.89 15.53 11.36
N HIS A 99 -7.48 15.45 12.56
CA HIS A 99 -6.87 15.94 13.78
C HIS A 99 -5.55 15.22 14.12
N LEU A 100 -5.44 13.95 13.72
CA LEU A 100 -4.30 13.11 14.01
C LEU A 100 -3.31 13.02 12.83
N PHE A 101 -3.80 13.04 11.59
CA PHE A 101 -3.02 12.88 10.36
C PHE A 101 -2.13 14.09 10.05
N GLN A 102 -2.68 15.31 10.13
CA GLN A 102 -1.92 16.53 9.83
C GLN A 102 -0.61 16.65 10.64
N PRO A 103 -0.57 16.29 11.93
CA PRO A 103 0.68 16.34 12.67
C PRO A 103 1.69 15.19 12.41
N VAL A 104 1.29 14.08 11.78
CA VAL A 104 2.07 12.81 11.80
C VAL A 104 2.57 12.34 10.42
N ILE A 105 1.96 12.80 9.33
CA ILE A 105 2.29 12.59 7.91
C ILE A 105 3.25 11.44 7.55
N ASN A 106 2.63 10.33 7.14
CA ASN A 106 3.03 9.64 5.90
C ASN A 106 1.86 8.72 5.52
N GLN A 107 1.33 8.78 4.29
CA GLN A 107 0.58 7.62 3.80
C GLN A 107 0.37 7.55 2.28
N ALA A 108 0.20 6.29 1.85
CA ALA A 108 -0.27 5.86 0.53
C ALA A 108 -1.79 6.03 0.42
N CYS A 109 -2.29 6.34 -0.78
CA CYS A 109 -3.72 6.60 -1.07
C CYS A 109 -4.55 5.31 -1.23
N GLY A 110 -4.39 4.37 -0.29
CA GLY A 110 -5.29 3.23 -0.16
C GLY A 110 -6.71 3.72 0.10
N ALA A 111 -7.66 3.30 -0.73
CA ALA A 111 -9.07 3.69 -0.67
C ALA A 111 -9.91 2.74 0.19
N ASP A 112 -9.30 1.72 0.81
CA ASP A 112 -9.95 0.83 1.77
C ASP A 112 -10.20 1.48 3.14
N SER A 113 -9.61 2.65 3.42
CA SER A 113 -9.97 3.48 4.57
C SER A 113 -11.30 4.25 4.40
N LEU A 114 -11.92 4.21 3.23
CA LEU A 114 -13.21 4.86 3.00
C LEU A 114 -14.33 4.13 3.74
N GLY A 115 -15.34 4.90 4.14
CA GLY A 115 -16.60 4.33 4.60
C GLY A 115 -17.25 3.45 3.53
N CYS A 116 -18.02 2.45 3.98
CA CYS A 116 -18.66 1.45 3.13
C CYS A 116 -17.69 0.64 2.25
N ASP A 117 -16.41 0.60 2.59
CA ASP A 117 -15.50 -0.38 2.00
C ASP A 117 -15.90 -1.81 2.40
N ARG A 118 -15.61 -2.78 1.53
CA ARG A 118 -15.98 -4.18 1.77
C ARG A 118 -15.21 -4.80 2.94
N TRP A 119 -13.96 -4.38 3.16
CA TRP A 119 -13.04 -4.95 4.14
C TRP A 119 -12.49 -3.92 5.13
N GLY A 120 -12.50 -2.64 4.77
CA GLY A 120 -12.17 -1.54 5.66
C GLY A 120 -13.17 -1.35 6.80
N CYS A 121 -12.69 -0.89 7.95
CA CYS A 121 -13.52 -0.60 9.13
C CYS A 121 -13.56 0.89 9.50
N PHE A 122 -13.03 1.77 8.64
CA PHE A 122 -13.05 3.21 8.85
C PHE A 122 -14.31 3.84 8.26
N ASN A 123 -14.51 5.12 8.57
CA ASN A 123 -15.68 5.88 8.18
C ASN A 123 -15.29 7.19 7.47
N LEU A 124 -14.25 7.16 6.65
CA LEU A 124 -13.78 8.34 5.93
C LEU A 124 -14.64 8.62 4.71
N SER A 125 -14.94 9.90 4.47
CA SER A 125 -15.51 10.33 3.20
C SER A 125 -14.42 10.48 2.14
N ILE A 126 -14.81 10.51 0.87
CA ILE A 126 -13.90 10.82 -0.25
C ILE A 126 -13.26 12.21 -0.05
N ARG A 127 -13.98 13.15 0.56
CA ARG A 127 -13.45 14.49 0.85
C ARG A 127 -12.42 14.44 1.97
N GLY A 128 -12.72 13.79 3.10
CA GLY A 128 -11.80 13.64 4.21
C GLY A 128 -10.52 12.91 3.83
N HIS A 129 -10.63 11.90 2.96
CA HIS A 129 -9.47 11.21 2.39
C HIS A 129 -8.65 12.13 1.48
N GLY A 130 -9.31 12.87 0.56
CA GLY A 130 -8.65 13.84 -0.31
C GLY A 130 -7.95 15.00 0.43
N GLU A 131 -8.46 15.43 1.59
CA GLU A 131 -7.79 16.45 2.43
C GLU A 131 -6.37 16.02 2.85
N CYS A 132 -6.12 14.72 2.97
CA CYS A 132 -4.80 14.18 3.30
C CYS A 132 -3.82 14.37 2.13
N VAL A 133 -4.29 14.13 0.90
CA VAL A 133 -3.51 14.36 -0.33
C VAL A 133 -3.22 15.85 -0.52
N GLU A 134 -4.23 16.70 -0.34
CA GLU A 134 -4.05 18.16 -0.43
C GLU A 134 -3.04 18.67 0.60
N TYR A 135 -3.12 18.15 1.83
CA TYR A 135 -2.17 18.50 2.88
C TYR A 135 -0.73 18.09 2.53
N ILE A 136 -0.50 16.86 2.05
CA ILE A 136 0.83 16.40 1.61
C ILE A 136 1.34 17.23 0.43
N LYS A 137 0.48 17.52 -0.55
CA LYS A 137 0.83 18.35 -1.69
C LYS A 137 1.29 19.76 -1.27
N SER A 138 0.72 20.31 -0.20
CA SER A 138 1.07 21.66 0.30
C SER A 138 2.53 21.82 0.76
N PHE A 139 3.25 20.72 1.02
CA PHE A 139 4.66 20.75 1.39
C PHE A 139 5.59 21.10 0.22
N ASN A 140 5.09 21.07 -1.03
CA ASN A 140 5.84 21.40 -2.24
C ASN A 140 7.15 20.60 -2.36
N ILE A 141 7.08 19.30 -2.06
CA ILE A 141 8.15 18.32 -2.28
C ILE A 141 7.79 17.43 -3.46
N LEU A 142 8.80 16.79 -4.07
CA LEU A 142 8.58 15.79 -5.11
C LEU A 142 7.68 14.66 -4.56
N LEU A 143 6.56 14.40 -5.24
CA LEU A 143 5.52 13.53 -4.73
C LEU A 143 5.22 12.39 -5.70
N LEU A 144 5.41 11.14 -5.23
CA LEU A 144 4.92 9.96 -5.91
C LEU A 144 3.61 9.51 -5.24
N VAL A 145 2.51 9.57 -5.99
CA VAL A 145 1.18 9.16 -5.53
C VAL A 145 0.89 7.77 -6.08
N LEU A 146 0.56 6.84 -5.18
CA LEU A 146 0.24 5.45 -5.51
C LEU A 146 -1.16 5.12 -5.00
N GLY A 147 -1.82 4.16 -5.63
CA GLY A 147 -3.07 3.59 -5.11
C GLY A 147 -2.85 2.67 -3.90
N GLY A 148 -3.55 1.54 -3.87
CA GLY A 148 -3.47 0.58 -2.78
C GLY A 148 -4.74 -0.26 -2.67
N GLY A 149 -5.13 -0.61 -1.44
CA GLY A 149 -6.39 -1.28 -1.16
C GLY A 149 -7.62 -0.44 -1.54
N GLY A 150 -8.78 -1.09 -1.61
CA GLY A 150 -10.04 -0.47 -2.01
C GLY A 150 -10.94 -1.50 -2.69
N TYR A 151 -12.00 -1.92 -2.01
CA TYR A 151 -12.76 -3.12 -2.34
C TYR A 151 -14.23 -2.82 -2.68
N THR A 152 -14.66 -1.56 -2.53
CA THR A 152 -15.89 -1.01 -3.15
C THR A 152 -15.53 -0.19 -4.39
N VAL A 153 -15.39 -0.87 -5.55
CA VAL A 153 -14.77 -0.33 -6.78
C VAL A 153 -15.32 1.03 -7.23
N ARG A 154 -16.64 1.26 -7.14
CA ARG A 154 -17.23 2.57 -7.52
C ARG A 154 -16.70 3.71 -6.64
N ASN A 155 -16.52 3.47 -5.33
CA ASN A 155 -16.01 4.47 -4.40
C ASN A 155 -14.51 4.70 -4.63
N VAL A 156 -13.76 3.64 -4.95
CA VAL A 156 -12.34 3.74 -5.31
C VAL A 156 -12.16 4.63 -6.54
N ALA A 157 -12.96 4.41 -7.58
CA ALA A 157 -12.93 5.23 -8.79
C ALA A 157 -13.24 6.70 -8.50
N CYS A 158 -14.27 6.99 -7.70
CA CYS A 158 -14.59 8.34 -7.28
C CYS A 158 -13.47 8.98 -6.43
N CYS A 159 -12.90 8.22 -5.50
CA CYS A 159 -11.85 8.68 -4.61
C CYS A 159 -10.60 9.12 -5.38
N TRP A 160 -10.04 8.22 -6.20
CA TRP A 160 -8.84 8.50 -6.97
C TRP A 160 -9.09 9.58 -8.04
N THR A 161 -10.32 9.69 -8.57
CA THR A 161 -10.69 10.79 -9.47
C THR A 161 -10.67 12.13 -8.74
N ASN A 162 -11.26 12.20 -7.54
CA ASN A 162 -11.24 13.40 -6.69
C ASN A 162 -9.81 13.76 -6.29
N GLU A 163 -9.00 12.81 -5.81
CA GLU A 163 -7.59 13.04 -5.46
C GLU A 163 -6.78 13.52 -6.65
N THR A 164 -7.01 12.96 -7.86
CA THR A 164 -6.35 13.45 -9.08
C THR A 164 -6.69 14.91 -9.34
N SER A 165 -7.95 15.32 -9.16
CA SER A 165 -8.39 16.71 -9.31
C SER A 165 -7.68 17.67 -8.35
N LEU A 166 -7.46 17.24 -7.09
CA LEU A 166 -6.71 17.98 -6.08
C LEU A 166 -5.23 18.10 -6.44
N LEU A 167 -4.65 17.02 -6.99
CA LEU A 167 -3.24 17.00 -7.41
C LEU A 167 -2.96 17.91 -8.60
N VAL A 168 -3.91 18.05 -9.52
CA VAL A 168 -3.80 18.95 -10.68
C VAL A 168 -4.38 20.36 -10.44
N GLU A 169 -4.92 20.61 -9.25
CA GLU A 169 -5.55 21.88 -8.85
C GLU A 169 -6.75 22.29 -9.72
N GLU A 170 -7.52 21.32 -10.21
CA GLU A 170 -8.70 21.58 -11.05
C GLU A 170 -9.98 21.19 -10.31
N ALA A 171 -10.89 22.14 -10.17
CA ALA A 171 -12.21 21.87 -9.61
C ALA A 171 -13.07 21.10 -10.63
N ILE A 172 -13.61 19.95 -10.22
CA ILE A 172 -14.47 19.12 -11.06
C ILE A 172 -15.92 19.14 -10.57
N SER A 173 -16.85 18.86 -11.49
CA SER A 173 -18.28 18.80 -11.20
C SER A 173 -18.61 17.66 -10.22
N GLU A 174 -19.65 17.89 -9.41
CA GLU A 174 -20.23 16.84 -8.57
C GLU A 174 -20.98 15.80 -9.41
N GLU A 175 -21.56 16.21 -10.55
CA GLU A 175 -22.23 15.30 -11.49
C GLU A 175 -21.21 14.54 -12.33
N LEU A 176 -21.32 13.20 -12.35
CA LEU A 176 -20.40 12.37 -13.11
C LEU A 176 -20.64 12.50 -14.62
N PRO A 177 -19.57 12.58 -15.44
CA PRO A 177 -19.71 12.55 -16.88
C PRO A 177 -20.14 11.16 -17.36
N TYR A 178 -20.88 11.12 -18.47
CA TYR A 178 -21.24 9.86 -19.11
C TYR A 178 -19.99 9.10 -19.57
N SER A 179 -19.94 7.80 -19.29
CA SER A 179 -18.87 6.88 -19.67
C SER A 179 -19.43 5.48 -19.87
N GLU A 180 -18.61 4.56 -20.38
CA GLU A 180 -18.97 3.14 -20.53
C GLU A 180 -19.38 2.49 -19.20
N TYR A 181 -18.84 2.99 -18.08
CA TYR A 181 -19.09 2.47 -16.74
C TYR A 181 -20.12 3.30 -15.94
N PHE A 182 -20.85 4.23 -16.58
CA PHE A 182 -21.73 5.17 -15.89
C PHE A 182 -22.76 4.49 -14.96
N GLU A 183 -23.33 3.36 -15.39
CA GLU A 183 -24.31 2.60 -14.61
C GLU A 183 -23.75 2.01 -13.30
N TYR A 184 -22.43 1.88 -13.15
CA TYR A 184 -21.81 1.42 -11.89
C TYR A 184 -21.99 2.42 -10.74
N PHE A 185 -22.31 3.68 -11.06
CA PHE A 185 -22.45 4.78 -10.10
C PHE A 185 -23.91 5.08 -9.76
N ALA A 186 -24.85 4.26 -10.21
CA ALA A 186 -26.23 4.33 -9.79
C ALA A 186 -26.36 4.13 -8.26
N PRO A 187 -27.38 4.72 -7.61
CA PRO A 187 -28.46 5.52 -8.21
C PRO A 187 -28.16 7.02 -8.33
N ASP A 188 -27.08 7.50 -7.69
CA ASP A 188 -26.89 8.94 -7.47
C ASP A 188 -26.11 9.62 -8.61
N PHE A 189 -25.20 8.89 -9.27
CA PHE A 189 -24.36 9.40 -10.37
C PHE A 189 -23.55 10.66 -10.00
N ILE A 190 -23.12 10.74 -8.73
CA ILE A 190 -22.29 11.83 -8.20
C ILE A 190 -20.90 11.37 -7.78
N LEU A 191 -19.96 12.31 -7.75
CA LEU A 191 -18.57 12.06 -7.38
C LEU A 191 -18.40 11.78 -5.88
N HIS A 192 -19.16 12.46 -5.02
CA HIS A 192 -19.11 12.32 -3.57
C HIS A 192 -20.42 11.73 -3.03
N PRO A 193 -20.68 10.43 -3.26
CA PRO A 193 -21.80 9.75 -2.61
C PRO A 193 -21.62 9.74 -1.09
N ASP A 194 -22.73 9.62 -0.35
CA ASP A 194 -22.66 9.39 1.09
C ASP A 194 -22.11 7.98 1.35
N VAL A 195 -20.86 7.92 1.77
CA VAL A 195 -20.16 6.68 2.13
C VAL A 195 -20.18 6.43 3.63
N SER A 196 -20.89 7.26 4.41
CA SER A 196 -20.96 7.14 5.86
C SER A 196 -21.58 5.83 6.29
N THR A 197 -20.85 5.06 7.07
CA THR A 197 -21.32 3.87 7.77
C THR A 197 -22.01 4.27 9.07
N HIS A 198 -23.03 3.52 9.50
CA HIS A 198 -23.64 3.64 10.83
C HIS A 198 -22.76 3.05 11.95
N ILE A 199 -21.46 2.89 11.72
CA ILE A 199 -20.53 2.34 12.70
C ILE A 199 -20.21 3.44 13.71
N GLU A 200 -20.31 3.11 15.00
CA GLU A 200 -19.92 4.01 16.07
C GLU A 200 -18.40 4.21 16.06
N ASN A 201 -17.95 5.47 16.12
CA ASN A 201 -16.53 5.79 16.21
C ASN A 201 -15.97 5.35 17.57
N GLN A 202 -15.14 4.31 17.57
CA GLN A 202 -14.54 3.75 18.79
C GLN A 202 -13.29 4.52 19.26
N ASN A 203 -12.93 5.59 18.56
CA ASN A 203 -11.76 6.42 18.85
C ASN A 203 -12.18 7.62 19.71
N SER A 204 -12.25 7.39 21.02
CA SER A 204 -12.52 8.49 21.95
C SER A 204 -11.42 9.54 21.83
N ARG A 205 -11.78 10.81 22.09
CA ARG A 205 -10.82 11.93 22.07
C ARG A 205 -9.62 11.68 22.99
N GLN A 206 -9.86 11.09 24.16
CA GLN A 206 -8.81 10.73 25.12
C GLN A 206 -7.81 9.71 24.53
N TYR A 207 -8.32 8.72 23.80
CA TYR A 207 -7.48 7.72 23.13
C TYR A 207 -6.63 8.34 22.02
N LEU A 208 -7.24 9.18 21.17
CA LEU A 208 -6.54 9.90 20.11
C LEU A 208 -5.47 10.86 20.67
N ASP A 209 -5.78 11.58 21.75
CA ASP A 209 -4.82 12.47 22.42
C ASP A 209 -3.62 11.69 22.99
N GLN A 210 -3.85 10.49 23.55
CA GLN A 210 -2.77 9.61 24.02
C GLN A 210 -1.87 9.14 22.88
N ILE A 211 -2.45 8.63 21.78
CA ILE A 211 -1.68 8.20 20.60
C ILE A 211 -0.86 9.38 20.05
N ARG A 212 -1.51 10.53 19.89
CA ARG A 212 -0.86 11.75 19.41
C ARG A 212 0.34 12.09 20.30
N GLN A 213 0.18 12.08 21.61
CA GLN A 213 1.28 12.36 22.54
C GLN A 213 2.45 11.39 22.34
N THR A 214 2.19 10.08 22.29
CA THR A 214 3.23 9.06 22.06
C THR A 214 3.96 9.28 20.75
N ILE A 215 3.24 9.58 19.67
CA ILE A 215 3.85 9.85 18.36
C ILE A 215 4.74 11.09 18.41
N PHE A 216 4.29 12.17 19.05
CA PHE A 216 5.12 13.37 19.23
C PHE A 216 6.35 13.12 20.08
N GLU A 217 6.26 12.25 21.08
CA GLU A 217 7.43 11.82 21.87
C GLU A 217 8.42 11.04 21.00
N ASN A 218 7.95 10.10 20.17
CA ASN A 218 8.80 9.39 19.20
C ASN A 218 9.46 10.34 18.19
N LEU A 219 8.69 11.28 17.63
CA LEU A 219 9.21 12.30 16.70
C LEU A 219 10.28 13.19 17.33
N LYS A 220 10.18 13.51 18.63
CA LYS A 220 11.20 14.28 19.36
C LYS A 220 12.52 13.53 19.50
N MET A 221 12.52 12.21 19.40
CA MET A 221 13.73 11.39 19.49
C MET A 221 14.51 11.33 18.18
N LEU A 222 13.97 11.88 17.09
CA LEU A 222 14.68 12.00 15.82
C LEU A 222 15.81 13.03 15.94
N ASN A 223 17.04 12.55 15.94
CA ASN A 223 18.23 13.42 16.04
C ASN A 223 18.49 14.24 14.76
N HIS A 224 18.05 13.74 13.60
CA HIS A 224 18.28 14.36 12.29
C HIS A 224 17.30 13.77 11.27
N ALA A 225 17.02 14.48 10.17
CA ALA A 225 16.47 13.90 8.95
C ALA A 225 17.64 13.78 7.97
N PRO A 226 18.31 12.61 7.84
CA PRO A 226 19.44 12.46 6.94
C PRO A 226 18.95 12.68 5.50
N SER A 227 19.18 13.88 4.97
CA SER A 227 18.86 14.19 3.58
C SER A 227 19.85 13.45 2.70
N VAL A 228 19.47 12.28 2.21
CA VAL A 228 20.25 11.65 1.15
C VAL A 228 19.78 12.23 -0.17
N GLN A 229 20.72 12.79 -0.92
CA GLN A 229 20.43 13.28 -2.26
C GLN A 229 19.87 12.13 -3.08
N ILE A 230 18.86 12.43 -3.90
CA ILE A 230 18.38 11.49 -4.90
C ILE A 230 19.57 11.16 -5.81
N HIS A 231 19.92 9.88 -5.87
CA HIS A 231 20.99 9.37 -6.72
C HIS A 231 20.39 8.47 -7.80
N ASP A 232 20.90 8.56 -9.02
CA ASP A 232 20.57 7.61 -10.07
C ASP A 232 20.94 6.19 -9.64
N VAL A 233 20.02 5.26 -9.83
CA VAL A 233 20.27 3.83 -9.63
C VAL A 233 21.20 3.37 -10.75
N PRO A 234 22.36 2.77 -10.45
CA PRO A 234 23.26 2.23 -11.46
C PRO A 234 22.51 1.25 -12.38
N ALA A 235 22.73 1.36 -13.69
CA ALA A 235 22.07 0.52 -14.71
C ALA A 235 22.22 -0.98 -14.41
N ASP A 236 23.34 -1.37 -13.80
CA ASP A 236 23.67 -2.75 -13.41
C ASP A 236 22.66 -3.38 -12.42
N LEU A 237 21.92 -2.58 -11.65
CA LEU A 237 20.89 -3.08 -10.73
C LEU A 237 19.54 -3.35 -11.41
N LEU A 238 19.36 -2.80 -12.62
CA LEU A 238 18.15 -2.94 -13.45
C LEU A 238 18.35 -3.95 -14.60
N THR A 239 19.59 -4.27 -14.95
CA THR A 239 19.91 -5.36 -15.87
C THR A 239 19.75 -6.70 -15.17
N TYR A 240 18.54 -7.26 -15.25
CA TYR A 240 18.32 -8.67 -14.95
C TYR A 240 18.73 -9.53 -16.16
N ASP A 241 19.97 -9.36 -16.64
CA ASP A 241 20.56 -10.29 -17.61
C ASP A 241 20.96 -11.55 -16.84
N ARG A 242 19.99 -12.44 -16.64
CA ARG A 242 20.26 -13.84 -16.29
C ARG A 242 20.85 -14.51 -17.53
N THR A 243 22.14 -14.34 -17.78
CA THR A 243 22.85 -15.09 -18.82
C THR A 243 23.02 -16.58 -18.48
N ASP A 244 22.75 -16.96 -17.22
CA ASP A 244 23.10 -18.28 -16.70
C ASP A 244 21.88 -19.15 -16.32
N GLU A 245 20.65 -18.72 -16.66
CA GLU A 245 19.46 -19.56 -16.50
C GLU A 245 18.85 -19.90 -17.87
N ALA A 246 18.74 -21.21 -18.14
CA ALA A 246 18.01 -21.70 -19.30
C ALA A 246 16.58 -21.13 -19.29
N ASN A 247 16.14 -20.67 -20.45
CA ASN A 247 14.84 -20.06 -20.65
C ASN A 247 13.73 -21.02 -20.15
N ALA A 248 12.99 -20.63 -19.11
CA ALA A 248 11.95 -21.48 -18.51
C ALA A 248 10.77 -21.80 -19.46
N GLU A 249 10.70 -21.12 -20.61
CA GLU A 249 9.75 -21.41 -21.69
C GLU A 249 10.26 -22.45 -22.72
N GLU A 250 11.55 -22.82 -22.67
CA GLU A 250 12.11 -23.84 -23.56
C GLU A 250 11.91 -25.23 -22.92
N ARG A 251 10.76 -25.86 -23.23
CA ARG A 251 10.48 -27.25 -22.84
C ARG A 251 11.45 -28.21 -23.53
N GLY A 252 12.53 -28.59 -22.83
CA GLY A 252 13.37 -29.73 -23.20
C GLY A 252 12.63 -31.07 -23.06
N PRO A 253 13.12 -32.15 -23.69
CA PRO A 253 12.49 -33.47 -23.64
C PRO A 253 12.39 -34.01 -22.20
N GLU A 254 11.24 -34.61 -21.88
CA GLU A 254 10.78 -35.01 -20.53
C GLU A 254 11.67 -36.02 -19.77
N GLU A 255 12.74 -36.53 -20.37
CA GLU A 255 13.55 -37.60 -19.78
C GLU A 255 14.60 -37.14 -18.75
N ASN A 256 14.74 -35.83 -18.48
CA ASN A 256 15.78 -35.29 -17.57
C ASN A 256 15.25 -34.60 -16.30
N TYR A 257 13.98 -34.75 -15.94
CA TYR A 257 13.47 -34.24 -14.66
C TYR A 257 13.93 -35.13 -13.49
N SER A 258 15.12 -34.86 -12.96
CA SER A 258 15.46 -35.27 -11.60
C SER A 258 15.04 -34.15 -10.65
N ARG A 259 14.06 -34.40 -9.78
CA ARG A 259 13.64 -33.45 -8.73
C ARG A 259 14.87 -33.16 -7.85
N PRO A 260 15.30 -31.88 -7.69
CA PRO A 260 16.30 -31.55 -6.68
C PRO A 260 15.61 -31.67 -5.31
N GLU A 261 15.93 -32.73 -4.57
CA GLU A 261 15.54 -32.84 -3.16
C GLU A 261 16.26 -31.75 -2.37
N ALA A 262 15.50 -30.92 -1.66
CA ALA A 262 16.09 -29.96 -0.74
C ALA A 262 16.76 -30.73 0.42
N PRO A 263 17.92 -30.32 0.94
CA PRO A 263 18.66 -31.04 1.99
C PRO A 263 17.91 -31.19 3.33
N ASN A 264 16.68 -30.68 3.43
CA ASN A 264 15.82 -30.75 4.60
C ASN A 264 14.53 -31.58 4.35
N GLU A 265 14.37 -32.23 3.19
CA GLU A 265 13.33 -33.24 2.97
C GLU A 265 13.81 -34.58 3.55
N PHE A 266 13.36 -34.93 4.76
CA PHE A 266 13.51 -36.29 5.29
C PHE A 266 12.38 -37.16 4.72
N CYS A 267 12.67 -37.92 3.68
CA CYS A 267 11.82 -38.99 3.18
C CYS A 267 12.44 -40.34 3.54
N ASP A 268 11.96 -40.97 4.62
CA ASP A 268 12.37 -42.31 5.01
C ASP A 268 11.62 -43.37 4.19
N GLY A 269 12.13 -43.65 2.98
CA GLY A 269 11.87 -44.90 2.24
C GLY A 269 10.40 -45.32 2.10
N ASP A 270 10.16 -46.63 2.09
CA ASP A 270 8.91 -47.32 1.73
C ASP A 270 7.66 -47.04 2.61
N HIS A 271 7.57 -45.88 3.28
CA HIS A 271 6.52 -45.48 4.23
C HIS A 271 5.71 -44.25 3.77
N ASP A 272 5.19 -44.36 2.56
CA ASP A 272 4.05 -43.64 2.01
C ASP A 272 2.79 -43.87 2.89
N ASN A 273 2.03 -42.81 3.19
CA ASN A 273 0.86 -42.88 4.08
C ASN A 273 -0.47 -42.47 3.41
N ASP A 274 -0.51 -42.36 2.09
CA ASP A 274 -1.75 -42.14 1.33
C ASP A 274 -2.46 -43.46 0.98
N LYS A 275 -2.59 -44.38 1.95
CA LYS A 275 -3.44 -45.57 1.78
C LYS A 275 -4.87 -45.26 2.20
N GLU A 276 -5.73 -45.03 1.21
CA GLU A 276 -7.18 -45.12 1.35
C GLU A 276 -7.57 -46.45 2.01
N SER A 277 -8.36 -46.40 3.09
CA SER A 277 -9.01 -47.58 3.67
C SER A 277 -10.47 -47.62 3.24
N ASP A 278 -10.80 -48.62 2.45
CA ASP A 278 -12.13 -48.99 1.97
C ASP A 278 -13.18 -49.07 3.08
N VAL A 279 -14.37 -48.51 2.83
CA VAL A 279 -15.59 -48.79 3.59
C VAL A 279 -16.54 -49.58 2.67
N GLU A 280 -16.62 -50.90 2.87
CA GLU A 280 -17.67 -51.74 2.29
C GLU A 280 -18.85 -51.91 3.27
N ILE A 281 -20.03 -51.55 2.75
CA ILE A 281 -21.44 -51.90 3.07
C ILE A 281 -21.83 -52.13 4.54
#